data_AF-A0A7S3BWZ1-F1
#
_entry.id   AF-A0A7S3BWZ1-F1
#
_cell.length_a   1.000
_cell.length_b   1.000
_cell.length_c   1.000
_cell.angle_alpha   90.00
_cell.angle_beta   90.00
_cell.angle_gamma   90.00
#
_symmetry.space_group_name_H-M   'P 1'
#
loop_
_entity.id
_entity.type
_entity.pdbx_description
1 polymer ?
#
loop_
_entity_poly.entity_id
_entity_poly.type
_entity_poly.pdbx_seq_one_letter_code
_entity_poly.pdbx_strand_id
1 'polypeptide(L)'
;PAPVTTLEVSFTFLVSVAGLFLFAQLVNAVGQLTEASDVRAVRYRHRMDEVSAYCRTMNLPLRLRRRIFTYYNSLFERMGGFQSSMEQALGDLPAFMQTEVSMNLYARFLIKVGFVKAALACDEEQTMSFIKAVVGHLNPQLVLGGDTVVCK
;
A
#
# COMPACT_ATOMS: atom_id res chain seq x y z
N PRO A 1 29.84 -32.40 36.02
CA PRO A 1 30.45 -33.72 35.77
C PRO A 1 30.39 -34.08 34.28
N ALA A 2 31.54 -34.40 33.67
CA ALA A 2 31.59 -34.86 32.27
C ALA A 2 30.93 -36.25 32.16
N PRO A 3 30.19 -36.54 31.07
CA PRO A 3 29.54 -37.84 30.89
C PRO A 3 30.59 -38.94 30.83
N VAL A 4 30.42 -39.98 31.65
CA VAL A 4 31.40 -41.05 31.85
C VAL A 4 30.97 -42.36 31.20
N THR A 5 29.68 -42.51 30.88
CA THR A 5 29.15 -43.70 30.19
C THR A 5 28.77 -43.40 28.74
N THR A 6 28.96 -44.38 27.85
CA THR A 6 28.69 -44.24 26.40
C THR A 6 27.26 -43.80 26.10
N LEU A 7 26.29 -44.23 26.93
CA LEU A 7 24.90 -43.81 26.84
C LEU A 7 24.72 -42.32 27.16
N GLU A 8 25.32 -41.81 28.24
CA GLU A 8 25.28 -40.39 28.61
C GLU A 8 25.90 -39.50 27.52
N VAL A 9 27.01 -39.95 26.92
CA VAL A 9 27.66 -39.21 25.82
C VAL A 9 26.73 -39.13 24.60
N SER A 10 26.11 -40.24 24.21
CA SER A 10 25.19 -40.28 23.06
C SER A 10 23.93 -39.42 23.28
N PHE A 11 23.38 -39.43 24.49
CA PHE A 11 22.25 -38.59 24.86
C PHE A 11 22.63 -37.11 24.86
N THR A 12 23.79 -36.77 25.44
CA THR A 12 24.30 -35.39 25.46
C THR A 12 24.54 -34.86 24.04
N PHE A 13 25.06 -35.71 23.15
CA PHE A 13 25.24 -35.36 21.74
C PHE A 13 23.90 -35.06 21.05
N LEU A 14 22.90 -35.93 21.22
CA LEU A 14 21.56 -35.73 20.64
C LEU A 14 20.90 -34.44 21.15
N VAL A 15 20.96 -34.18 22.46
CA VAL A 15 20.42 -32.95 23.06
C VAL A 15 21.16 -31.72 22.55
N SER A 16 22.48 -31.81 22.36
CA SER A 16 23.28 -30.71 21.79
C SER A 16 22.90 -30.40 20.35
N VAL A 17 22.70 -31.42 19.51
CA VAL A 17 22.26 -31.27 18.12
C VAL A 17 20.84 -30.69 18.06
N ALA A 18 19.92 -31.18 18.90
CA ALA A 18 18.58 -30.63 19.01
C ALA A 18 18.60 -29.16 19.44
N GLY A 19 19.47 -28.81 20.39
CA GLY A 19 19.69 -27.42 20.83
C GLY A 19 20.18 -26.51 19.70
N LEU A 20 21.16 -26.97 18.90
CA LEU A 20 21.63 -26.23 17.72
C LEU A 20 20.50 -26.01 16.70
N PHE A 21 19.68 -27.03 16.46
CA PHE A 21 18.58 -26.92 15.50
C PHE A 21 17.54 -25.89 15.96
N LEU A 22 17.12 -25.94 17.23
CA LEU A 22 16.19 -24.95 17.80
C LEU A 22 16.77 -23.53 17.74
N PHE A 23 18.05 -23.38 18.03
CA PHE A 23 18.73 -22.09 17.96
C PHE A 23 18.78 -21.55 16.52
N ALA A 24 19.09 -22.40 15.54
CA ALA A 24 19.09 -22.00 14.13
C ALA A 24 17.69 -21.56 13.67
N GLN A 25 16.63 -22.28 14.06
CA GLN A 25 15.25 -21.91 13.75
C GLN A 25 14.87 -20.56 14.38
N LEU A 26 15.31 -20.30 15.62
CA LEU A 26 15.06 -19.03 16.30
C LEU A 26 15.71 -17.85 15.55
N VAL A 27 17.00 -17.98 15.19
CA VAL A 27 17.71 -16.93 14.44
C VAL A 27 17.05 -16.70 13.07
N ASN A 28 16.64 -17.77 12.40
CA ASN A 28 15.90 -17.67 11.14
C ASN A 28 14.58 -16.91 11.30
N ALA A 29 13.80 -17.20 12.35
CA ALA A 29 12.56 -16.48 12.63
C ALA A 29 12.78 -14.98 12.91
N VAL A 30 13.83 -14.64 13.67
CA VAL A 30 14.21 -13.23 13.91
C VAL A 30 14.64 -12.53 12.62
N GLY A 31 15.37 -13.24 11.74
CA GLY A 31 15.73 -12.74 10.41
C GLY A 31 14.50 -12.37 9.58
N GLN A 32 13.53 -13.29 9.50
CA GLN A 32 12.29 -13.05 8.74
C GLN A 32 11.46 -11.88 9.29
N LEU A 33 11.38 -11.72 10.61
CA LEU A 33 10.69 -10.57 11.22
C LEU A 33 11.38 -9.25 10.89
N THR A 34 12.72 -9.26 10.87
CA THR A 34 13.53 -8.09 10.52
C THR A 34 13.33 -7.71 9.06
N GLU A 35 13.42 -8.68 8.15
CA GLU A 35 13.16 -8.48 6.72
C GLU A 35 11.74 -7.98 6.47
N ALA A 36 10.71 -8.59 7.07
CA ALA A 36 9.33 -8.16 6.89
C ALA A 36 9.09 -6.71 7.34
N SER A 37 9.80 -6.26 8.39
CA SER A 37 9.73 -4.88 8.87
C SER A 37 10.41 -3.89 7.94
N ASP A 38 11.54 -4.26 7.33
CA ASP A 38 12.33 -3.37 6.48
C ASP A 38 11.86 -3.39 5.02
N VAL A 39 11.18 -4.45 4.56
CA VAL A 39 10.67 -4.55 3.18
C VAL A 39 9.80 -3.35 2.78
N ARG A 40 9.01 -2.79 3.70
CA ARG A 40 8.19 -1.60 3.41
C ARG A 40 9.02 -0.34 3.22
N ALA A 41 10.01 -0.12 4.10
CA ALA A 41 10.89 1.04 4.05
C ALA A 41 11.86 0.96 2.87
N VAL A 42 12.41 -0.24 2.60
CA VAL A 42 13.28 -0.54 1.46
C VAL A 42 12.56 -0.32 0.14
N ARG A 43 11.32 -0.81 0.00
CA ARG A 43 10.53 -0.61 -1.22
C ARG A 43 10.22 0.87 -1.47
N TYR A 44 9.89 1.63 -0.42
CA TYR A 44 9.69 3.07 -0.54
C TYR A 44 10.97 3.79 -0.95
N ARG A 45 12.10 3.48 -0.31
CA ARG A 45 13.42 4.05 -0.67
C ARG A 45 13.79 3.74 -2.11
N HIS A 46 13.62 2.50 -2.56
CA HIS A 46 13.90 2.11 -3.94
C HIS A 46 13.08 2.93 -4.95
N ARG A 47 11.78 3.11 -4.71
CA ARG A 47 10.93 3.96 -5.55
C ARG A 47 11.36 5.43 -5.54
N MET A 48 11.74 5.95 -4.38
CA MET A 48 12.26 7.32 -4.28
C MET A 48 13.60 7.50 -4.99
N ASP A 49 14.46 6.48 -4.96
CA ASP A 49 15.73 6.49 -5.68
C ASP A 49 15.52 6.43 -7.20
N GLU A 50 14.59 5.60 -7.69
CA GLU A 50 14.17 5.59 -9.10
C GLU A 50 13.68 6.96 -9.57
N VAL A 51 12.78 7.58 -8.80
CA VAL A 51 12.22 8.91 -9.12
C VAL A 51 13.31 9.98 -9.07
N SER A 52 14.22 9.91 -8.09
CA SER A 52 15.36 10.81 -7.95
C SER A 52 16.33 10.68 -9.13
N ALA A 53 16.63 9.45 -9.55
CA ALA A 53 17.47 9.16 -10.72
C ALA A 53 16.85 9.72 -12.00
N TYR A 54 15.54 9.50 -12.20
CA TYR A 54 14.81 10.07 -13.33
C TYR A 54 14.80 11.61 -13.33
N CYS A 55 14.64 12.23 -12.16
CA CYS A 55 14.72 13.68 -12.03
C CYS A 55 16.11 14.24 -12.38
N ARG A 56 17.17 13.47 -12.10
CA ARG A 56 18.56 13.84 -12.41
C ARG A 56 18.85 13.69 -13.91
N THR A 57 18.40 12.61 -14.54
CA THR A 57 18.64 12.38 -15.99
C THR A 57 17.93 13.42 -16.86
N MET A 58 16.74 13.88 -16.45
CA MET A 58 15.97 14.91 -17.16
C MET A 58 16.34 16.36 -16.77
N ASN A 59 17.34 16.59 -15.92
CA ASN A 59 17.78 17.92 -15.47
C ASN A 59 16.62 18.81 -14.96
N LEU A 60 15.72 18.26 -14.13
CA LEU A 60 14.61 19.03 -13.60
C LEU A 60 15.10 20.17 -12.69
N PRO A 61 14.49 21.37 -12.76
CA PRO A 61 14.81 22.46 -11.86
C PRO A 61 14.51 22.07 -10.41
N LEU A 62 15.38 22.49 -9.48
CA LEU A 62 15.30 22.17 -8.04
C LEU A 62 13.94 22.42 -7.39
N ARG A 63 13.20 23.43 -7.88
CA ARG A 63 11.84 23.76 -7.42
C ARG A 63 10.84 22.64 -7.76
N LEU A 64 10.89 22.11 -8.98
CA LEU A 64 10.00 21.03 -9.42
C LEU A 64 10.34 19.72 -8.71
N ARG A 65 11.64 19.44 -8.54
CA ARG A 65 12.10 18.27 -7.77
C ARG A 65 11.56 18.28 -6.35
N ARG A 66 11.69 19.40 -5.61
CA ARG A 66 11.13 19.50 -4.24
C ARG A 66 9.63 19.26 -4.22
N ARG A 67 8.88 19.81 -5.18
CA ARG A 67 7.43 19.63 -5.26
C ARG A 67 7.05 18.16 -5.45
N ILE A 68 7.77 17.44 -6.31
CA ILE A 68 7.59 15.99 -6.52
C ILE A 68 7.89 15.22 -5.22
N PHE A 69 8.98 15.52 -4.54
CA PHE A 69 9.28 14.88 -3.25
C PHE A 69 8.22 15.18 -2.17
N THR A 70 7.76 16.41 -2.06
CA THR A 70 6.68 16.78 -1.13
C THR A 70 5.37 16.06 -1.47
N TYR A 71 5.05 15.89 -2.76
CA TYR A 71 3.92 15.09 -3.20
C TYR A 71 4.02 13.66 -2.71
N TYR A 72 5.10 12.97 -3.05
CA TYR A 72 5.29 11.58 -2.69
C TYR A 72 5.37 11.35 -1.16
N ASN A 73 5.95 12.29 -0.40
CA ASN A 73 5.92 12.23 1.06
C ASN A 73 4.48 12.36 1.59
N SER A 74 3.72 13.35 1.12
CA SER A 74 2.32 13.53 1.54
C SER A 74 1.43 12.35 1.12
N LEU A 75 1.76 11.71 0.00
CA LEU A 75 1.12 10.51 -0.53
C LEU A 75 1.40 9.31 0.38
N PHE A 76 2.66 9.14 0.78
CA PHE A 76 3.11 8.07 1.66
C PHE A 76 2.51 8.20 3.06
N GLU A 77 2.46 9.41 3.62
CA GLU A 77 1.86 9.66 4.93
C GLU A 77 0.35 9.37 4.94
N ARG A 78 -0.37 9.71 3.85
CA ARG A 78 -1.83 9.52 3.75
C ARG A 78 -2.24 8.10 3.38
N MET A 79 -1.46 7.41 2.54
CA MET A 79 -1.78 6.07 2.05
C MET A 79 -0.89 4.96 2.61
N GLY A 80 0.02 5.26 3.54
CA GLY A 80 0.83 4.26 4.26
C GLY A 80 1.71 3.36 3.37
N GLY A 81 2.05 3.81 2.16
CA GLY A 81 2.79 3.00 1.17
C GLY A 81 1.94 1.96 0.42
N PHE A 82 0.61 1.98 0.55
CA PHE A 82 -0.30 1.00 -0.05
C PHE A 82 -0.66 1.27 -1.51
N GLN A 83 -0.08 2.25 -2.20
CA GLN A 83 -0.56 2.61 -3.54
C GLN A 83 -0.43 1.46 -4.55
N SER A 84 0.70 0.72 -4.51
CA SER A 84 0.88 -0.51 -5.30
C SER A 84 -0.10 -1.61 -4.91
N SER A 85 -0.47 -1.70 -3.63
CA SER A 85 -1.36 -2.74 -3.11
C SER A 85 -2.84 -2.37 -3.16
N MET A 86 -3.24 -1.11 -3.29
CA MET A 86 -4.66 -0.74 -3.42
C MET A 86 -5.14 -0.98 -4.84
N GLU A 87 -4.33 -0.64 -5.86
CA GLU A 87 -4.64 -0.93 -7.26
C GLU A 87 -4.55 -2.44 -7.55
N GLN A 88 -3.55 -3.15 -6.99
CA GLN A 88 -3.51 -4.62 -7.02
C GLN A 88 -4.61 -5.28 -6.20
N ALA A 89 -4.92 -4.81 -4.98
CA ALA A 89 -5.99 -5.40 -4.16
C ALA A 89 -7.39 -5.11 -4.69
N LEU A 90 -7.61 -3.96 -5.35
CA LEU A 90 -8.83 -3.75 -6.11
C LEU A 90 -8.86 -4.65 -7.35
N GLY A 91 -7.73 -4.81 -8.06
CA GLY A 91 -7.62 -5.69 -9.24
C GLY A 91 -7.81 -7.18 -8.93
N ASP A 92 -7.35 -7.65 -7.77
CA ASP A 92 -7.55 -9.02 -7.26
C ASP A 92 -8.99 -9.26 -6.76
N LEU A 93 -9.76 -8.19 -6.57
CA LEU A 93 -11.16 -8.28 -6.16
C LEU A 93 -12.03 -8.60 -7.39
N PRO A 94 -12.97 -9.56 -7.30
CA PRO A 94 -13.90 -9.82 -8.40
C PRO A 94 -14.72 -8.56 -8.73
N ALA A 95 -15.04 -8.36 -10.01
CA ALA A 95 -15.65 -7.13 -10.54
C ALA A 95 -16.90 -6.65 -9.76
N PHE A 96 -17.68 -7.58 -9.20
CA PHE A 96 -18.84 -7.26 -8.36
C PHE A 96 -18.45 -6.49 -7.08
N MET A 97 -17.40 -6.93 -6.36
CA MET A 97 -16.94 -6.28 -5.14
C MET A 97 -16.25 -4.93 -5.40
N GLN A 98 -15.55 -4.80 -6.53
CA GLN A 98 -15.00 -3.50 -6.95
C GLN A 98 -16.12 -2.47 -7.16
N THR A 99 -17.23 -2.91 -7.74
CA THR A 99 -18.40 -2.06 -7.98
C THR A 99 -19.07 -1.64 -6.67
N GLU A 100 -19.15 -2.55 -5.69
CA GLU A 100 -19.75 -2.26 -4.38
C GLU A 100 -18.85 -1.34 -3.52
N VAL A 101 -17.54 -1.55 -3.53
CA VAL A 101 -16.56 -0.71 -2.81
C VAL A 101 -16.51 0.70 -3.42
N SER A 102 -16.45 0.80 -4.75
CA SER A 102 -16.50 2.09 -5.44
C SER A 102 -17.84 2.79 -5.19
N MET A 103 -18.96 2.07 -5.25
CA MET A 103 -20.27 2.62 -4.93
C MET A 103 -20.32 3.17 -3.50
N ASN A 104 -19.80 2.48 -2.50
CA ASN A 104 -19.82 2.96 -1.11
C ASN A 104 -18.85 4.14 -0.86
N LEU A 105 -17.67 4.12 -1.50
CA LEU A 105 -16.72 5.24 -1.43
C LEU A 105 -17.30 6.49 -2.10
N TYR A 106 -17.78 6.37 -3.33
CA TYR A 106 -18.27 7.50 -4.11
C TYR A 106 -19.67 7.94 -3.72
N ALA A 107 -20.56 7.08 -3.24
CA ALA A 107 -21.88 7.49 -2.74
C ALA A 107 -21.76 8.56 -1.65
N ARG A 108 -20.80 8.41 -0.74
CA ARG A 108 -20.54 9.41 0.32
C ARG A 108 -20.05 10.76 -0.23
N PHE A 109 -19.37 10.77 -1.37
CA PHE A 109 -18.93 11.99 -2.06
C PHE A 109 -20.04 12.59 -2.92
N LEU A 110 -20.78 11.76 -3.66
CA LEU A 110 -21.86 12.18 -4.56
C LEU A 110 -23.03 12.78 -3.79
N ILE A 111 -23.38 12.27 -2.60
CA ILE A 111 -24.41 12.85 -1.72
C ILE A 111 -24.06 14.28 -1.28
N LYS A 112 -22.77 14.65 -1.26
CA LYS A 112 -22.35 16.02 -0.90
C LYS A 112 -22.54 17.02 -2.05
N VAL A 113 -22.71 16.57 -3.29
CA VAL A 113 -22.84 17.49 -4.42
C VAL A 113 -24.31 17.80 -4.70
N GLY A 114 -24.65 19.09 -4.72
CA GLY A 114 -26.05 19.55 -4.83
C GLY A 114 -26.79 19.09 -6.09
N PHE A 115 -26.08 18.87 -7.21
CA PHE A 115 -26.70 18.38 -8.44
C PHE A 115 -27.20 16.93 -8.32
N VAL A 116 -26.51 16.09 -7.55
CA VAL A 116 -26.91 14.68 -7.34
C VAL A 116 -28.14 14.61 -6.44
N LYS A 117 -28.25 15.49 -5.44
CA LYS A 117 -29.46 15.62 -4.61
C LYS A 117 -30.68 16.04 -5.42
N ALA A 118 -30.50 16.94 -6.39
CA ALA A 118 -31.57 17.37 -7.27
C ALA A 118 -31.98 16.25 -8.25
N ALA A 119 -31.02 15.47 -8.76
CA ALA A 119 -31.29 14.31 -9.60
C ALA A 119 -31.97 13.16 -8.82
N LEU A 120 -31.61 12.94 -7.55
CA LEU A 120 -32.25 11.96 -6.65
C LEU A 120 -33.72 12.28 -6.33
N ALA A 121 -34.18 13.50 -6.60
CA ALA A 121 -35.60 13.87 -6.48
C ALA A 121 -36.43 13.44 -7.70
N CYS A 122 -35.78 13.09 -8.82
CA CYS A 122 -36.38 12.54 -10.03
C CYS A 122 -36.04 11.04 -10.13
N ASP A 123 -36.97 10.20 -9.67
CA ASP A 123 -36.99 8.74 -9.86
C ASP A 123 -35.81 7.90 -9.31
N GLU A 124 -36.14 7.01 -8.39
CA GLU A 124 -35.21 6.16 -7.64
C GLU A 124 -34.54 5.09 -8.53
N GLU A 125 -35.24 4.58 -9.56
CA GLU A 125 -34.73 3.52 -10.45
C GLU A 125 -33.68 4.01 -11.47
N GLN A 126 -33.87 5.19 -12.08
CA GLN A 126 -32.91 5.73 -13.06
C GLN A 126 -31.66 6.30 -12.38
N THR A 127 -31.78 6.69 -11.12
CA THR A 127 -30.66 7.26 -10.38
C THR A 127 -29.61 6.20 -10.03
N MET A 128 -30.02 4.96 -9.76
CA MET A 128 -29.08 3.88 -9.43
C MET A 128 -28.20 3.49 -10.64
N SER A 129 -28.76 3.44 -11.84
CA SER A 129 -28.02 3.14 -13.07
C SER A 129 -27.08 4.29 -13.47
N PHE A 130 -27.53 5.53 -13.31
CA PHE A 130 -26.71 6.72 -13.54
C PHE A 130 -25.53 6.81 -12.56
N ILE A 131 -25.76 6.61 -11.26
CA ILE A 131 -24.70 6.60 -10.25
C ILE A 131 -23.68 5.51 -10.57
N LYS A 132 -24.12 4.29 -10.92
CA LYS A 132 -23.22 3.18 -11.26
C LYS A 132 -22.35 3.51 -12.48
N ALA A 133 -22.92 4.13 -13.51
CA ALA A 133 -22.19 4.53 -14.71
C ALA A 133 -21.17 5.65 -14.43
N VAL A 134 -21.56 6.65 -13.62
CA VAL A 134 -20.68 7.76 -13.24
C VAL A 134 -19.53 7.27 -12.35
N VAL A 135 -19.84 6.40 -11.38
CA VAL A 135 -18.85 5.75 -10.50
C VAL A 135 -17.84 4.92 -11.28
N GLY A 136 -18.28 4.19 -12.31
CA GLY A 136 -17.40 3.37 -13.14
C GLY A 136 -16.34 4.16 -13.92
N HIS A 137 -16.55 5.46 -14.13
CA HIS A 137 -15.62 6.33 -14.85
C HIS A 137 -14.96 7.41 -13.98
N LEU A 138 -15.24 7.43 -12.67
CA LEU A 138 -14.61 8.35 -11.73
C LEU A 138 -13.19 7.86 -11.39
N ASN A 139 -12.18 8.57 -11.90
CA ASN A 139 -10.78 8.34 -11.53
C ASN A 139 -10.34 9.35 -10.46
N PRO A 140 -10.08 8.93 -9.21
CA PRO A 140 -9.73 9.85 -8.12
C PRO A 140 -8.31 10.38 -8.33
N GLN A 141 -8.17 11.69 -8.49
CA GLN A 141 -6.87 12.35 -8.56
C GLN A 141 -6.54 13.05 -7.23
N LEU A 142 -5.38 12.73 -6.65
CA LEU A 142 -4.87 13.41 -5.47
C LEU A 142 -4.09 14.66 -5.88
N VAL A 143 -4.51 15.82 -5.41
CA VAL A 143 -3.86 17.11 -5.70
C VAL A 143 -3.24 17.67 -4.41
N LEU A 144 -2.03 18.24 -4.49
CA LEU A 144 -1.41 18.91 -3.35
C LEU A 144 -2.01 20.30 -3.11
N GLY A 145 -1.93 20.78 -1.86
CA GLY A 145 -2.18 22.18 -1.55
C GLY A 145 -1.18 23.08 -2.27
N GLY A 146 -1.66 23.84 -3.27
CA GLY A 146 -0.87 24.78 -4.08
C GLY A 146 -0.79 24.45 -5.57
N ASP A 147 -1.37 23.34 -6.02
CA ASP A 147 -1.49 23.01 -7.45
C ASP A 147 -2.79 23.62 -8.01
N THR A 148 -2.68 24.49 -9.01
CA THR A 148 -3.82 25.01 -9.76
C THR A 148 -4.37 23.92 -10.69
N VAL A 149 -5.49 23.32 -10.29
CA VAL A 149 -6.19 22.25 -11.04
C VAL A 149 -6.87 22.79 -12.30
N VAL A 150 -7.18 24.08 -12.32
CA VAL A 150 -7.82 24.74 -13.46
C VAL A 150 -7.00 25.97 -13.80
N CYS A 151 -6.29 25.93 -14.93
CA CYS A 151 -5.79 27.14 -15.57
C CYS A 151 -6.97 27.78 -16.31
N LYS A 152 -7.32 29.00 -15.92
CA LYS A 152 -8.42 29.77 -16.49
C LYS A 152 -8.00 30.45 -17.79
#